data_AF-A0A942MST4-F1
#
_entry.id   AF-A0A942MST4-F1
#
_cell.length_a   1.000
_cell.length_b   1.000
_cell.length_c   1.000
_cell.angle_alpha   90.00
_cell.angle_beta   90.00
_cell.angle_gamma   90.00
#
_symmetry.space_group_name_H-M   'P 1'
#
loop_
_entity.id
_entity.type
_entity.pdbx_description
1 polymer ?
#
loop_
_entity_poly.entity_id
_entity_poly.type
_entity_poly.pdbx_seq_one_letter_code
_entity_poly.pdbx_strand_id
1 'polypeptide(L)' 'MRNKDLRDEFRIANVRQWEVAEAMGISEMTFLKWLRRELPDEKKKLVRQAIRKAVESKQA' A
#
# COMPACT_ATOMS: atom_id res chain seq x y z
N MET A 1 -4.71 16.71 -3.54
CA MET A 1 -4.94 15.33 -3.05
C MET A 1 -3.62 14.82 -2.51
N ARG A 2 -3.55 14.48 -1.22
CA ARG A 2 -2.36 13.91 -0.59
C ARG A 2 -2.17 12.45 -1.05
N ASN A 3 -0.92 12.02 -1.24
CA ASN A 3 -0.53 10.66 -1.63
C ASN A 3 -1.06 10.15 -2.99
N LYS A 4 -1.02 10.98 -4.04
CA LYS A 4 -1.34 10.54 -5.40
C LYS A 4 -0.45 9.39 -5.87
N ASP A 5 0.84 9.40 -5.53
CA ASP A 5 1.81 8.38 -5.92
C ASP A 5 1.39 6.98 -5.49
N LEU A 6 0.96 6.82 -4.24
CA LEU A 6 0.48 5.54 -3.73
C LEU A 6 -0.77 5.08 -4.47
N ARG A 7 -1.74 5.98 -4.69
CA ARG A 7 -2.96 5.66 -5.44
C ARG A 7 -2.67 5.23 -6.87
N ASP A 8 -1.68 5.84 -7.51
CA ASP A 8 -1.28 5.48 -8.86
C ASP A 8 -0.60 4.10 -8.88
N GLU A 9 0.30 3.83 -7.93
CA GLU A 9 0.91 2.51 -7.77
C GLU A 9 -0.11 1.41 -7.49
N PHE A 10 -1.10 1.65 -6.61
CA PHE A 10 -2.21 0.72 -6.39
C PHE A 10 -2.96 0.42 -7.70
N ARG A 11 -3.15 1.44 -8.54
CA ARG A 11 -3.87 1.32 -9.81
C ARG A 11 -3.06 0.60 -10.88
N ILE A 12 -1.75 0.87 -10.98
CA ILE A 12 -0.83 0.21 -11.91
C ILE A 12 -0.64 -1.26 -11.52
N ALA A 13 -0.43 -1.52 -10.23
CA ALA A 13 -0.21 -2.87 -9.71
C ALA A 13 -1.51 -3.71 -9.67
N ASN A 14 -2.68 -3.09 -9.84
CA ASN A 14 -3.99 -3.72 -9.73
C ASN A 14 -4.18 -4.50 -8.41
N VAL A 15 -3.61 -3.96 -7.33
CA VAL A 15 -3.72 -4.50 -5.97
C VAL A 15 -4.60 -3.60 -5.12
N ARG A 16 -5.42 -4.23 -4.29
CA ARG A 16 -6.30 -3.57 -3.34
C ARG A 16 -5.51 -3.18 -2.09
N GLN A 17 -6.00 -2.17 -1.39
CA GLN A 17 -5.35 -1.63 -0.20
C GLN A 17 -5.26 -2.66 0.93
N TRP A 18 -6.24 -3.57 1.05
CA TRP A 18 -6.16 -4.68 2.01
C TRP A 18 -5.10 -5.71 1.66
N GLU A 19 -4.86 -6.01 0.39
CA GLU A 19 -3.84 -7.00 -0.02
C GLU A 19 -2.45 -6.54 0.43
N VAL A 20 -2.21 -5.23 0.33
CA VAL A 20 -0.97 -4.60 0.78
C VAL A 20 -0.89 -4.51 2.30
N ALA A 21 -2.03 -4.30 2.96
CA ALA A 21 -2.10 -4.36 4.42
C ALA A 21 -1.76 -5.77 4.93
N GLU A 22 -2.31 -6.82 4.31
CA GLU A 22 -2.01 -8.21 4.63
C GLU A 22 -0.56 -8.58 4.34
N ALA A 23 -0.01 -8.18 3.18
CA ALA A 23 1.40 -8.39 2.85
C ALA A 23 2.37 -7.68 3.83
N MET A 24 1.88 -6.64 4.50
CA MET A 24 2.62 -5.90 5.53
C MET A 24 2.33 -6.42 6.96
N GLY A 25 1.42 -7.38 7.11
CA GLY A 25 1.01 -7.94 8.41
C GLY A 25 0.20 -6.98 9.28
N ILE A 26 -0.46 -5.99 8.67
CA ILE A 26 -1.30 -5.00 9.38
C ILE A 26 -2.76 -5.11 8.94
N SER A 27 -3.68 -4.69 9.81
CA SER A 27 -5.09 -4.61 9.44
C SER A 27 -5.37 -3.48 8.44
N GLU A 28 -6.30 -3.71 7.51
CA GLU A 28 -6.76 -2.72 6.52
C GLU A 28 -7.15 -1.38 7.18
N MET A 29 -7.81 -1.41 8.34
CA MET A 29 -8.18 -0.19 9.07
C MET A 29 -6.98 0.66 9.47
N THR A 30 -5.87 0.05 9.87
CA THR A 30 -4.63 0.75 10.21
C THR A 30 -4.04 1.40 8.96
N PHE A 31 -4.08 0.66 7.85
CA PHE A 31 -3.59 1.14 6.57
C PHE A 31 -4.43 2.31 6.00
N LEU A 32 -5.75 2.23 6.09
CA LEU A 32 -6.67 3.31 5.74
C LEU A 32 -6.44 4.55 6.61
N LYS A 33 -6.21 4.38 7.92
CA LYS A 33 -5.86 5.50 8.83
C LYS A 33 -4.55 6.17 8.43
N TRP A 34 -3.59 5.39 7.95
CA TRP A 34 -2.31 5.90 7.43
C TRP A 34 -2.51 6.70 6.13
N LEU A 35 -3.31 6.20 5.19
CA LEU A 35 -3.62 6.88 3.93
C LEU A 35 -4.39 8.20 4.11
N ARG A 36 -5.09 8.38 5.24
CA ARG A 36 -5.75 9.65 5.60
C ARG A 36 -4.79 10.72 6.13
N ARG A 37 -3.58 10.35 6.55
CA ARG A 37 -2.55 11.27 7.07
C ARG A 37 -1.43 11.44 6.04
N GLU A 38 -0.71 12.55 6.09
CA GLU A 38 0.52 12.68 5.30
C GLU A 38 1.53 11.64 5.78
N LEU A 39 1.83 10.68 4.90
CA LEU A 39 2.85 9.68 5.15
C LEU A 39 4.21 10.28 4.78
N PRO A 40 5.19 10.26 5.69
CA PRO A 40 6.57 10.60 5.36
C PRO A 40 7.11 9.62 4.30
N ASP A 41 8.10 10.05 3.52
CA ASP A 41 8.62 9.27 2.40
C ASP A 41 9.19 7.90 2.79
N GLU A 42 9.68 7.74 4.02
CA GLU A 42 10.06 6.43 4.57
C GLU A 42 8.89 5.46 4.62
N LYS A 43 7.73 5.90 5.10
CA LYS A 43 6.53 5.06 5.12
C LYS A 43 6.03 4.80 3.70
N LYS A 44 6.10 5.77 2.79
CA LYS A 44 5.74 5.52 1.39
C LYS A 44 6.59 4.38 0.82
N LYS A 45 7.92 4.37 1.05
CA LYS A 45 8.80 3.27 0.61
C LYS A 45 8.39 1.91 1.19
N LEU A 46 8.03 1.85 2.47
CA LEU A 46 7.51 0.62 3.09
C LEU A 46 6.22 0.15 2.41
N VAL A 47 5.31 1.07 2.11
CA VAL A 47 4.08 0.75 1.37
C VAL A 47 4.41 0.25 -0.04
N ARG A 48 5.38 0.86 -0.76
CA ARG A 48 5.82 0.37 -2.08
C ARG A 48 6.36 -1.06 -2.02
N GLN A 49 7.17 -1.37 -1.01
CA GLN A 49 7.67 -2.73 -0.80
C GLN A 49 6.53 -3.72 -0.54
N ALA A 50 5.56 -3.33 0.30
CA ALA A 50 4.39 -4.16 0.57
C ALA A 50 3.51 -4.35 -0.67
N ILE A 51 3.34 -3.31 -1.51
CA ILE A 51 2.65 -3.40 -2.81
C ILE A 51 3.34 -4.46 -3.68
N ARG A 52 4.67 -4.38 -3.81
CA ARG A 52 5.44 -5.33 -4.62
C ARG A 52 5.30 -6.77 -4.12
N LYS A 53 5.37 -6.98 -2.80
CA LYS A 53 5.14 -8.28 -2.18
C LYS A 53 3.71 -8.79 -2.41
N ALA A 54 2.70 -7.93 -2.27
CA ALA A 54 1.31 -8.29 -2.52
C ALA A 54 1.07 -8.70 -3.98
N VAL A 55 1.72 -8.03 -4.94
CA VAL A 55 1.68 -8.41 -6.36
C VAL A 55 2.32 -9.78 -6.58
N GLU A 56 3.51 -10.03 -6.00
CA GLU A 56 4.17 -11.34 -6.09
C GLU A 56 3.31 -12.46 -5.49
N SER A 57 2.72 -12.26 -4.31
CA SER A 57 1.81 -13.24 -3.69
C SER A 57 0.51 -13.48 -4.46
N LYS A 58 0.08 -12.52 -5.30
CA LYS A 58 -1.12 -12.65 -6.13
C LYS A 58 -0.86 -13.32 -7.49
N GLN A 59 0.39 -13.31 -7.95
CA GLN A 59 0.82 -13.96 -9.19
C GLN A 59 1.33 -15.40 -8.98
N ALA A 60 1.54 -15.83 -7.73
CA ALA A 60 1.98 -17.17 -7.36
C ALA A 60 0.82 -18.17 -7.23
#